data_AF-A0A2C6DLH8-F1
#
_entry.id   AF-A0A2C6DLH8-F1
#
_cell.length_a   1.000
_cell.length_b   1.000
_cell.length_c   1.000
_cell.angle_alpha   90.00
_cell.angle_beta   90.00
_cell.angle_gamma   90.00
#
_symmetry.space_group_name_H-M   'P 1'
#
loop_
_entity.id
_entity.type
_entity.pdbx_description
1 polymer ?
#
loop_
_entity_poly.entity_id
_entity_poly.type
_entity_poly.pdbx_seq_one_letter_code
_entity_poly.pdbx_strand_id
1 'polypeptide(L)'
;MSFSLKNAIAIPATICLILMLLYTRWLINELGEVKHEKQRAVTALAEERANSAKLRTQYLQIQGVVDAIAENKQQSDKNTEALRKALASAQKGSPCAGVPVPDPVNQQLREQADRINAAAATK
;
A
#
# COMPACT_ATOMS: atom_id res chain seq x y z
N MET A 1 49.81 -21.52 -66.19
CA MET A 1 48.87 -20.59 -65.54
C MET A 1 49.61 -19.90 -64.40
N SER A 2 50.07 -18.66 -64.58
CA SER A 2 50.75 -17.90 -63.53
C SER A 2 49.71 -17.26 -62.61
N PHE A 3 49.39 -17.92 -61.50
CA PHE A 3 48.66 -17.25 -60.41
C PHE A 3 49.57 -16.15 -59.87
N SER A 4 49.23 -14.89 -60.20
CA SER A 4 49.96 -13.71 -59.75
C SER A 4 50.03 -13.71 -58.21
N LEU A 5 51.24 -13.71 -57.65
CA LEU A 5 51.52 -13.74 -56.20
C LEU A 5 50.70 -12.70 -55.40
N LYS A 6 50.34 -11.58 -56.07
CA LYS A 6 49.49 -10.52 -55.52
C LYS A 6 48.08 -11.01 -55.18
N ASN A 7 47.50 -11.90 -56.00
CA ASN A 7 46.16 -12.44 -55.78
C ASN A 7 46.15 -13.50 -54.66
N ALA A 8 47.27 -14.19 -54.45
CA ALA A 8 47.40 -15.20 -53.39
C ALA A 8 47.40 -14.59 -51.97
N ILE A 9 47.81 -13.32 -51.83
CA ILE A 9 47.87 -12.61 -50.54
C ILE A 9 46.66 -11.69 -50.34
N ALA A 10 46.16 -11.07 -51.41
CA ALA A 10 45.03 -10.14 -51.30
C ALA A 10 43.72 -10.83 -50.88
N ILE A 11 43.46 -12.05 -51.37
CA ILE A 11 42.24 -12.81 -51.07
C ILE A 11 42.13 -13.22 -49.58
N PRO A 12 43.16 -13.81 -48.93
CA PRO A 12 43.05 -14.13 -47.51
C PRO A 12 43.00 -12.87 -46.63
N ALA A 13 43.65 -11.78 -47.03
CA ALA A 13 43.58 -10.52 -46.29
C ALA A 13 42.17 -9.90 -46.31
N THR A 14 41.48 -9.93 -47.46
CA THR A 14 40.10 -9.46 -47.54
C THR A 14 39.13 -10.35 -46.80
N ILE A 15 39.29 -11.68 -46.86
CA ILE A 15 38.50 -12.63 -46.06
C ILE A 15 38.70 -12.37 -44.56
N CYS A 16 39.93 -12.14 -44.12
CA CYS A 16 40.25 -11.83 -42.72
C CYS A 16 39.57 -10.53 -42.26
N LEU A 17 39.59 -9.49 -43.09
CA LEU A 17 38.88 -8.23 -42.81
C LEU A 17 37.36 -8.43 -42.71
N ILE A 18 36.77 -9.23 -43.60
CA ILE A 18 35.33 -9.54 -43.58
C ILE A 18 34.96 -10.28 -42.28
N LEU A 19 35.76 -11.27 -41.87
CA LEU A 19 35.54 -12.00 -40.61
C LEU A 19 35.65 -11.08 -39.39
N MET A 20 36.62 -10.17 -39.36
CA MET A 20 36.75 -9.17 -38.30
C MET A 20 35.55 -8.22 -38.25
N LEU A 21 35.03 -7.78 -39.40
CA LEU A 21 33.83 -6.94 -39.46
C LEU A 21 32.58 -7.70 -38.98
N LEU A 22 32.43 -8.96 -39.34
CA LEU A 22 31.33 -9.80 -38.82
C LEU A 22 31.44 -10.00 -37.31
N TYR A 23 32.65 -10.24 -36.80
CA TYR A 23 32.89 -10.43 -35.37
C TYR A 23 32.62 -9.15 -34.57
N THR A 24 33.08 -8.00 -35.05
CA THR A 24 32.78 -6.70 -34.42
C THR A 24 31.28 -6.38 -34.47
N ARG A 25 30.58 -6.70 -35.56
CA ARG A 25 29.12 -6.57 -35.66
C ARG A 25 28.39 -7.45 -34.64
N TRP A 26 28.85 -8.69 -34.47
CA TRP A 26 28.30 -9.63 -33.50
C TRP A 26 28.52 -9.16 -32.06
N LEU A 27 29.73 -8.71 -31.72
CA LEU A 27 30.04 -8.13 -30.41
C LEU A 27 29.19 -6.90 -30.06
N ILE A 28 28.93 -6.02 -31.04
CA ILE A 28 28.07 -4.85 -30.83
C ILE A 28 26.64 -5.28 -30.51
N ASN A 29 26.15 -6.33 -31.17
CA ASN A 29 24.82 -6.86 -30.93
C ASN A 29 24.70 -7.47 -29.52
N GLU A 30 25.65 -8.34 -29.15
CA GLU A 30 25.69 -9.01 -27.84
C GLU A 30 25.80 -7.99 -26.69
N LEU A 31 26.67 -6.99 -26.85
CA LEU A 31 26.83 -5.93 -25.85
C LEU A 31 25.55 -5.09 -25.70
N GLY A 32 24.82 -4.90 -26.80
CA GLY A 32 23.50 -4.26 -26.81
C GLY A 32 22.50 -5.04 -25.98
N GLU A 33 22.40 -6.35 -26.20
CA GLU A 33 21.49 -7.24 -25.48
C GLU A 33 21.76 -7.24 -23.98
N VAL A 34 23.01 -7.47 -23.56
CA VAL A 34 23.42 -7.43 -22.15
C VAL A 34 23.14 -6.07 -21.51
N LYS A 35 23.34 -4.97 -22.25
CA LYS A 35 23.04 -3.62 -21.75
C LYS A 35 21.54 -3.43 -21.54
N HIS A 36 20.71 -3.94 -22.45
CA HIS A 36 19.26 -3.89 -22.31
C HIS A 36 18.77 -4.74 -21.13
N GLU A 37 19.32 -5.93 -20.94
CA GLU A 37 19.01 -6.78 -19.79
C GLU A 37 19.42 -6.12 -18.46
N LYS A 38 20.63 -5.57 -18.40
CA LYS A 38 21.09 -4.82 -17.22
C LYS A 38 20.17 -3.63 -16.94
N GLN A 39 19.79 -2.88 -17.98
CA GLN A 39 18.90 -1.74 -17.82
C GLN A 39 17.53 -2.18 -17.28
N ARG A 40 16.97 -3.30 -17.79
CA ARG A 40 15.71 -3.87 -17.30
C ARG A 40 15.80 -4.33 -15.83
N ALA A 41 16.91 -4.96 -15.45
CA ALA A 41 17.14 -5.38 -14.07
C ALA A 41 17.24 -4.17 -13.12
N VAL A 42 17.91 -3.10 -13.56
CA VAL A 42 18.03 -1.86 -12.78
C VAL A 42 16.67 -1.16 -12.63
N THR A 43 15.86 -1.10 -13.68
CA THR A 43 14.52 -0.51 -13.59
C THR A 43 13.61 -1.33 -12.68
N ALA A 44 13.63 -2.67 -12.79
CA ALA A 44 12.86 -3.54 -11.91
C ALA A 44 13.28 -3.36 -10.43
N LEU A 45 14.58 -3.27 -10.16
CA LEU A 45 15.09 -3.05 -8.80
C LEU A 45 14.73 -1.64 -8.26
N ALA A 46 14.66 -0.64 -9.13
CA ALA A 46 14.18 0.70 -8.76
C ALA A 46 12.68 0.69 -8.43
N GLU A 47 11.87 -0.02 -9.21
CA GLU A 47 10.44 -0.22 -8.96
C GLU A 47 10.20 -0.95 -7.64
N GLU A 48 10.93 -2.03 -7.35
CA GLU A 48 10.86 -2.76 -6.08
C GLU A 48 11.23 -1.86 -4.88
N ARG A 49 12.27 -1.02 -5.02
CA ARG A 49 12.62 -0.04 -3.98
C ARG A 49 11.54 0.99 -3.76
N ALA A 50 10.94 1.51 -4.84
CA ALA A 50 9.83 2.46 -4.75
C ALA A 50 8.59 1.83 -4.09
N ASN A 51 8.27 0.58 -4.45
CA ASN A 51 7.17 -0.17 -3.86
C ASN A 51 7.41 -0.46 -2.38
N SER A 52 8.64 -0.86 -2.02
CA SER A 52 9.06 -1.03 -0.62
C SER A 52 8.95 0.27 0.19
N ALA A 53 9.29 1.41 -0.39
CA ALA A 53 9.11 2.71 0.26
C ALA A 53 7.63 3.05 0.48
N LYS A 54 6.78 2.82 -0.53
CA LYS A 54 5.32 2.99 -0.44
C LYS A 54 4.70 2.06 0.62
N LEU A 55 5.18 0.83 0.72
CA LEU A 55 4.72 -0.10 1.74
C LEU A 55 5.07 0.40 3.14
N ARG A 56 6.29 0.92 3.35
CA ARG A 56 6.68 1.52 4.64
C ARG A 56 5.79 2.70 5.02
N THR A 57 5.46 3.58 4.07
CA THR A 57 4.57 4.72 4.37
C THR A 57 3.16 4.27 4.72
N GLN A 58 2.63 3.25 4.03
CA GLN A 58 1.34 2.65 4.37
C GLN A 58 1.36 2.02 5.77
N TYR A 59 2.42 1.31 6.14
CA TYR A 59 2.56 0.76 7.50
C TYR A 59 2.54 1.85 8.57
N LEU A 60 3.26 2.95 8.36
CA LEU A 60 3.26 4.09 9.29
C LEU A 60 1.88 4.74 9.41
N GLN A 61 1.15 4.85 8.30
CA GLN A 61 -0.23 5.36 8.32
C GLN A 61 -1.16 4.43 9.12
N ILE A 62 -1.06 3.12 8.89
CA ILE A 62 -1.86 2.13 9.62
C ILE A 62 -1.53 2.20 11.12
N GLN A 63 -0.25 2.28 11.47
CA GLN A 63 0.17 2.38 12.85
C GLN A 63 -0.39 3.64 13.52
N GLY A 64 -0.32 4.80 12.84
CA GLY A 64 -0.92 6.03 13.34
C GLY A 64 -2.44 5.93 13.55
N VAL A 65 -3.15 5.25 12.65
CA VAL A 65 -4.61 5.00 12.81
C VAL A 65 -4.89 4.06 13.98
N VAL A 66 -4.10 3.00 14.16
CA VAL A 66 -4.25 2.06 15.28
C VAL A 66 -4.02 2.77 16.61
N ASP A 67 -2.98 3.60 16.70
CA ASP A 67 -2.69 4.39 17.90
C ASP A 67 -3.83 5.37 18.20
N ALA A 68 -4.35 6.07 17.19
CA ALA A 68 -5.49 6.96 17.34
C ALA A 68 -6.77 6.23 17.77
N ILE A 69 -7.02 5.00 17.27
CA ILE A 69 -8.15 4.17 17.71
C ILE A 69 -7.97 3.77 19.17
N ALA A 70 -6.76 3.39 19.58
CA ALA A 70 -6.47 3.01 20.96
C ALA A 70 -6.71 4.19 21.92
N GLU A 71 -6.23 5.39 21.56
CA GLU A 71 -6.45 6.61 22.33
C GLU A 71 -7.94 6.97 22.40
N ASN A 72 -8.65 6.94 21.27
CA ASN A 72 -10.07 7.25 21.21
C ASN A 72 -10.91 6.27 22.05
N LYS A 73 -10.56 4.97 22.01
CA LYS A 73 -11.20 3.94 22.85
C LYS A 73 -10.99 4.24 24.33
N GLN A 74 -9.76 4.55 24.73
CA GLN A 74 -9.46 4.89 26.13
C GLN A 74 -10.24 6.14 26.58
N GLN A 75 -10.36 7.15 25.72
CA GLN A 75 -11.13 8.35 26.04
C GLN A 75 -12.64 8.06 26.14
N SER A 76 -13.17 7.23 25.24
CA SER A 76 -14.56 6.77 25.28
C SER A 76 -14.86 5.98 26.56
N ASP A 77 -13.97 5.10 26.97
CA ASP A 77 -14.09 4.32 28.20
C ASP A 77 -14.11 5.23 29.44
N LYS A 78 -13.24 6.25 29.50
CA LYS A 78 -13.26 7.26 30.57
C LYS A 78 -14.57 8.06 30.59
N ASN A 79 -15.05 8.48 29.43
CA ASN A 79 -16.28 9.25 29.31
C ASN A 79 -17.50 8.42 29.72
N THR A 80 -17.57 7.15 29.32
CA THR A 80 -18.65 6.24 29.70
C THR A 80 -18.63 5.91 31.19
N GLU A 81 -17.45 5.77 31.80
CA GLU A 81 -17.32 5.61 33.25
C GLU A 81 -17.79 6.85 34.01
N ALA A 82 -17.39 8.05 33.55
CA ALA A 82 -17.85 9.31 34.12
C ALA A 82 -19.37 9.48 34.01
N LEU A 83 -19.94 9.18 32.83
CA LEU A 83 -21.39 9.19 32.61
C LEU A 83 -22.11 8.19 33.50
N ARG A 84 -21.58 6.97 33.67
CA ARG A 84 -22.15 5.98 34.60
C ARG A 84 -22.15 6.48 36.04
N LYS A 85 -21.06 7.08 36.51
CA LYS A 85 -20.98 7.68 37.86
C LYS A 85 -21.98 8.83 38.03
N ALA A 86 -22.05 9.73 37.05
CA ALA A 86 -23.00 10.84 37.04
C ALA A 86 -24.44 10.33 37.07
N LEU A 87 -24.78 9.36 36.22
CA LEU A 87 -26.10 8.74 36.18
C LEU A 87 -26.46 8.07 37.51
N ALA A 88 -25.54 7.29 38.10
CA ALA A 88 -25.77 6.66 39.39
C ALA A 88 -25.98 7.69 40.52
N SER A 89 -25.25 8.81 40.49
CA SER A 89 -25.43 9.91 41.46
C SER A 89 -26.77 10.63 41.27
N ALA A 90 -27.18 10.90 40.03
CA ALA A 90 -28.46 11.52 39.70
C ALA A 90 -29.64 10.62 40.06
N GLN A 91 -29.51 9.32 39.82
CA GLN A 91 -30.52 8.34 40.21
C GLN A 91 -30.65 8.23 41.73
N LYS A 92 -29.55 8.20 42.50
CA LYS A 92 -29.61 8.17 43.96
C LYS A 92 -30.29 9.40 44.57
N GLY A 93 -30.20 10.57 43.94
CA GLY A 93 -30.85 11.80 44.40
C GLY A 93 -32.30 11.96 43.93
N SER A 94 -32.80 11.06 43.08
CA SER A 94 -34.14 11.19 42.49
C SER A 94 -35.22 10.60 43.41
N PRO A 95 -36.29 11.34 43.73
CA PRO A 95 -37.43 10.81 44.49
C PRO A 95 -38.21 9.72 43.73
N CYS A 96 -37.94 9.53 42.43
CA CYS A 96 -38.52 8.49 41.59
C CYS A 96 -37.60 7.26 41.43
N ALA A 97 -36.47 7.20 42.15
CA ALA A 97 -35.56 6.06 42.10
C ALA A 97 -36.27 4.77 42.55
N GLY A 98 -36.44 3.82 41.62
CA GLY A 98 -37.13 2.56 41.86
C GLY A 98 -38.63 2.55 41.52
N VAL A 99 -39.20 3.68 41.05
CA VAL A 99 -40.55 3.71 40.49
C VAL A 99 -40.50 3.16 39.06
N PRO A 100 -41.28 2.11 38.71
CA PRO A 100 -41.34 1.59 37.35
C PRO A 100 -41.76 2.68 36.36
N VAL A 101 -40.98 2.86 35.29
CA VAL A 101 -41.34 3.79 34.21
C VAL A 101 -42.57 3.24 33.50
N PRO A 102 -43.64 4.05 33.29
CA PRO A 102 -44.83 3.60 32.59
C PRO A 102 -44.53 3.08 31.17
N ASP A 103 -45.13 1.95 30.79
CA ASP A 103 -44.97 1.30 29.48
C ASP A 103 -45.11 2.22 28.25
N PRO A 104 -46.04 3.19 28.17
CA PRO A 104 -46.13 4.07 27.01
C PRO A 104 -44.88 4.96 26.83
N VAL A 105 -44.20 5.34 27.92
CA VAL A 105 -42.95 6.11 27.85
C VAL A 105 -41.79 5.23 27.36
N ASN A 106 -41.76 3.96 27.79
CA ASN A 106 -40.77 2.99 27.28
C ASN A 106 -40.96 2.70 25.79
N GLN A 107 -42.20 2.63 25.30
CA GLN A 107 -42.49 2.50 23.87
C GLN A 107 -42.02 3.71 23.08
N GLN A 108 -42.32 4.92 23.53
CA GLN A 108 -41.83 6.15 22.87
C GLN A 108 -40.29 6.24 22.84
N LEU A 109 -39.61 5.83 23.91
CA LEU A 109 -38.15 5.80 23.96
C LEU A 109 -37.56 4.77 22.98
N ARG A 110 -38.18 3.59 22.84
CA ARG A 110 -37.78 2.60 21.83
C ARG A 110 -37.96 3.13 20.41
N GLU A 111 -39.12 3.72 20.11
CA GLU A 111 -39.37 4.31 18.79
C GLU A 111 -38.38 5.43 18.45
N GLN A 112 -38.02 6.28 19.42
CA GLN A 112 -36.98 7.29 19.20
C GLN A 112 -35.58 6.68 18.96
N ALA A 113 -35.20 5.66 19.74
CA ALA A 113 -33.92 4.98 19.55
C ALA A 113 -33.82 4.33 18.17
N ASP A 114 -34.89 3.68 17.72
CA ASP A 114 -34.96 3.05 16.40
C ASP A 114 -34.87 4.09 15.27
N ARG A 115 -35.52 5.26 15.43
CA ARG A 115 -35.40 6.36 14.47
C ARG A 115 -33.99 6.94 14.40
N ILE A 116 -33.31 7.09 15.55
CA ILE A 116 -31.92 7.59 15.60
C ILE A 116 -30.96 6.58 14.96
N ASN A 117 -31.12 5.29 15.25
CA ASN A 117 -30.30 4.24 14.66
C ASN A 117 -30.49 4.15 13.14
N ALA A 118 -31.73 4.28 12.65
CA ALA A 118 -32.01 4.33 11.21
C ALA A 118 -31.37 5.57 10.54
N ALA A 119 -31.39 6.73 11.20
CA ALA A 119 -30.76 7.96 10.71
C ALA A 119 -29.22 7.89 10.72
N ALA A 120 -28.63 7.13 11.66
CA ALA A 120 -27.19 6.89 11.71
C ALA A 120 -26.71 5.86 10.66
N ALA A 121 -27.56 4.89 10.29
CA ALA A 121 -27.23 3.88 9.27
C ALA A 121 -27.36 4.39 7.82
N THR A 122 -28.01 5.54 7.62
CA THR A 122 -28.22 6.19 6.33
C THR A 122 -27.19 7.28 6.02
N LYS A 123 -26.22 7.49 6.92
CA LYS A 123 -25.16 8.49 6.82
C LYS A 123 -23.80 7.82 6.69
#